data_AF-A0A424I9N6-F1
#
_entry.id   AF-A0A424I9N6-F1
#
_cell.length_a   1.000
_cell.length_b   1.000
_cell.length_c   1.000
_cell.angle_alpha   90.00
_cell.angle_beta   90.00
_cell.angle_gamma   90.00
#
_symmetry.space_group_name_H-M   'P 1'
#
loop_
_entity.id
_entity.type
_entity.pdbx_description
1 polymer ?
#
loop_
_entity_poly.entity_id
_entity_poly.type
_entity_poly.pdbx_seq_one_letter_code
_entity_poly.pdbx_strand_id
1 'polypeptide(L)' 'MSLERDIYKIYLEGPYDWLNPVDMFTEFLTDTSSGSWSNKSHEDKIYEISRQYPNLDFQDIDAIVKKQRTLRGLS' A
#
# COMPACT_ATOMS: atom_id res chain seq x y z
N MET A 1 -13.14 -10.14 5.11
CA MET A 1 -12.24 -9.10 5.65
C MET A 1 -12.95 -7.76 5.56
N SER A 2 -12.58 -6.76 6.36
CA SER A 2 -13.17 -5.42 6.27
C SER A 2 -12.28 -4.53 5.41
N LEU A 3 -12.86 -3.65 4.59
CA LEU A 3 -12.15 -2.70 3.72
C LEU A 3 -10.98 -2.00 4.42
N GLU A 4 -11.21 -1.48 5.64
CA GLU A 4 -10.17 -0.82 6.43
C GLU A 4 -8.98 -1.73 6.78
N ARG A 5 -9.24 -3.02 7.04
CA ARG A 5 -8.19 -4.00 7.36
C ARG A 5 -7.41 -4.37 6.11
N ASP A 6 -8.08 -4.46 4.97
CA ASP A 6 -7.45 -4.78 3.68
C ASP A 6 -6.55 -3.63 3.21
N ILE A 7 -7.04 -2.39 3.29
CA ILE A 7 -6.24 -1.17 3.03
C ILE A 7 -5.01 -1.12 3.94
N TYR A 8 -5.19 -1.38 5.23
CA TYR A 8 -4.06 -1.35 6.16
C TYR A 8 -3.07 -2.49 5.93
N LYS A 9 -3.55 -3.66 5.49
CA LYS A 9 -2.68 -4.78 5.11
C LYS A 9 -1.83 -4.43 3.90
N ILE A 10 -2.43 -3.82 2.86
CA ILE A 10 -1.71 -3.31 1.69
C ILE A 10 -0.70 -2.23 2.12
N TYR A 11 -1.08 -1.33 3.02
CA TYR A 11 -0.18 -0.31 3.56
C TYR A 11 1.09 -0.91 4.21
N LEU A 12 0.95 -2.03 4.92
CA LEU A 12 2.08 -2.70 5.55
C LEU A 12 2.90 -3.56 4.59
N GLU A 13 2.23 -4.39 3.80
CA GLU A 13 2.84 -5.50 3.05
C GLU A 13 3.10 -5.15 1.58
N GLY A 14 2.49 -4.08 1.08
CA GLY A 14 2.44 -3.76 -0.34
C GLY A 14 1.13 -4.20 -0.98
N PRO A 15 0.81 -3.67 -2.16
CA PRO A 15 -0.27 -4.24 -2.96
C PRO A 15 0.03 -5.71 -3.20
N TYR A 16 -0.94 -6.58 -2.94
CA TYR A 16 -0.87 -7.94 -3.45
C TYR A 16 -0.83 -7.84 -4.97
N ASP A 17 0.20 -8.39 -5.62
CA ASP A 17 0.28 -8.46 -7.08
C ASP A 17 -0.79 -9.40 -7.62
N TRP A 18 -2.00 -8.87 -7.87
CA TRP A 18 -3.08 -9.61 -8.54
C TRP A 18 -3.08 -9.37 -10.06
N LEU A 19 -2.16 -8.57 -10.60
CA LEU A 19 -2.18 -8.14 -12.01
C LEU A 19 -0.87 -8.23 -12.81
N ASN A 20 0.20 -8.93 -12.41
CA ASN A 20 1.24 -9.22 -13.41
C ASN A 20 2.26 -10.34 -13.08
N PRO A 21 2.29 -11.46 -13.84
CA PRO A 21 3.43 -12.38 -13.83
C PRO A 21 4.70 -11.77 -14.45
N VAL A 22 4.60 -10.60 -15.11
CA VAL A 22 5.73 -9.89 -15.71
C VAL A 22 6.51 -9.09 -14.66
N ASP A 23 5.87 -8.61 -13.59
CA ASP A 23 6.53 -7.72 -12.62
C ASP A 23 7.48 -8.49 -11.68
N MET A 24 7.19 -9.75 -11.32
CA MET A 24 8.15 -10.61 -10.59
C MET A 24 9.42 -10.91 -11.38
N PHE A 25 9.33 -11.08 -12.70
CA PHE A 25 10.50 -11.32 -13.55
C PHE A 25 11.25 -10.04 -13.88
N THR A 26 10.55 -8.91 -13.89
CA THR A 26 11.15 -7.60 -14.15
C THR A 26 11.92 -7.12 -12.92
N GLU A 27 11.36 -7.21 -11.71
CA GLU A 27 12.11 -6.92 -10.46
C GLU A 27 13.37 -7.80 -10.30
N PHE A 28 13.33 -9.07 -10.73
CA PHE A 28 14.49 -9.96 -10.68
C PHE A 28 15.59 -9.60 -11.72
N LEU A 29 15.20 -9.01 -12.86
CA LEU A 29 16.12 -8.77 -13.99
C LEU A 29 16.57 -7.31 -14.13
N THR A 30 15.82 -6.33 -13.63
CA THR A 30 16.06 -4.91 -13.96
C THR A 30 16.67 -4.07 -12.84
N ASP A 31 16.83 -4.57 -11.60
CA ASP A 31 17.37 -3.78 -10.46
C ASP A 31 16.77 -2.35 -10.41
N THR A 32 15.49 -2.23 -10.80
CA THR A 32 14.82 -0.95 -10.96
C THR A 32 14.26 -0.53 -9.62
N SER A 33 15.09 0.20 -8.88
CA SER A 33 14.86 1.42 -8.10
C SER A 33 13.45 2.07 -7.95
N SER A 34 12.33 1.40 -8.17
CA SER A 34 11.12 1.68 -7.39
C SER A 34 11.36 1.01 -6.04
N GLY A 35 12.09 1.68 -5.15
CA GLY A 35 12.54 1.11 -3.88
C GLY A 35 11.44 0.27 -3.22
N SER A 36 11.82 -0.90 -2.71
CA SER A 36 10.97 -1.88 -2.01
C SER A 36 9.83 -1.16 -1.28
N TRP A 37 8.61 -1.67 -1.31
CA TRP A 37 7.46 -1.07 -0.61
C TRP A 37 7.80 -0.61 0.83
N SER A 38 8.66 -1.34 1.52
CA SER A 38 9.21 -0.97 2.83
C SER A 38 9.90 0.41 2.88
N ASN A 39 10.54 0.84 1.80
CA ASN A 39 11.28 2.09 1.63
C ASN A 39 10.44 3.26 1.09
N LYS A 40 9.21 3.02 0.61
CA LYS A 40 8.33 4.10 0.13
C LYS A 40 7.88 5.01 1.29
N SER A 41 7.76 6.31 1.01
CA SER A 41 7.23 7.25 2.00
C SER A 41 5.77 6.93 2.34
N HIS A 42 5.29 7.45 3.46
CA HIS A 42 3.88 7.32 3.82
C HIS A 42 2.98 7.88 2.72
N GLU A 43 3.26 9.08 2.22
CA GLU A 43 2.46 9.75 1.18
C GLU A 43 2.42 8.93 -0.12
N ASP A 44 3.56 8.38 -0.55
CA ASP A 44 3.62 7.53 -1.75
C ASP A 44 2.76 6.28 -1.60
N LYS A 45 2.77 5.65 -0.41
CA LYS A 45 1.94 4.47 -0.13
C LYS A 45 0.46 4.81 -0.18
N ILE A 46 0.04 5.92 0.43
CA ILE A 46 -1.37 6.35 0.41
C ILE A 46 -1.81 6.66 -1.03
N TYR A 47 -0.97 7.34 -1.82
CA TYR A 47 -1.25 7.63 -3.22
C TYR A 47 -1.38 6.36 -4.08
N GLU A 48 -0.50 5.37 -3.89
CA GLU A 48 -0.61 4.11 -4.63
C GLU A 48 -1.84 3.28 -4.23
N ILE A 49 -2.25 3.35 -2.96
CA ILE A 49 -3.47 2.71 -2.48
C ILE A 49 -4.70 3.43 -3.04
N SER A 50 -4.75 4.77 -3.07
CA SER A 50 -5.91 5.51 -3.57
C SER A 50 -6.18 5.21 -5.05
N ARG A 51 -5.15 4.89 -5.83
CA ARG A 51 -5.32 4.42 -7.23
C ARG A 51 -6.07 3.09 -7.34
N GLN A 52 -6.02 2.24 -6.33
CA GLN A 52 -6.70 0.94 -6.28
C GLN A 52 -8.13 1.05 -5.72
N TYR A 53 -8.40 2.08 -4.94
CA TYR A 53 -9.70 2.36 -4.34
C TYR A 53 -10.24 3.70 -4.87
N PRO A 54 -10.70 3.78 -6.13
CA PRO A 54 -11.13 5.05 -6.74
C PRO A 54 -12.32 5.71 -6.06
N ASN A 55 -13.01 4.99 -5.18
CA ASN A 55 -14.13 5.49 -4.37
C ASN A 55 -13.69 6.12 -3.04
N LEU A 56 -12.39 6.07 -2.72
CA LEU A 56 -11.81 6.65 -1.52
C LEU A 56 -10.75 7.66 -1.94
N ASP A 57 -10.80 8.84 -1.35
CA ASP A 57 -9.77 9.85 -1.61
C ASP A 57 -8.51 9.59 -0.75
N PHE A 58 -7.49 10.40 -0.97
CA PHE A 58 -6.24 10.31 -0.21
C PHE A 58 -6.46 10.45 1.30
N GLN A 59 -7.37 11.34 1.72
CA GLN A 59 -7.64 11.63 3.12
C GLN A 59 -8.36 10.46 3.79
N ASP A 60 -9.28 9.81 3.09
CA ASP A 60 -9.96 8.61 3.55
C ASP A 60 -8.98 7.47 3.82
N ILE A 61 -8.06 7.23 2.88
CA ILE A 61 -7.04 6.19 3.02
C ILE A 61 -6.08 6.50 4.18
N ASP A 62 -5.61 7.74 4.31
CA ASP A 62 -4.76 8.17 5.41
C ASP A 62 -5.48 8.04 6.78
N ALA A 63 -6.75 8.44 6.85
CA ALA A 63 -7.56 8.30 8.06
C ALA A 63 -7.72 6.83 8.47
N ILE A 64 -7.94 5.93 7.51
CA ILE A 64 -7.98 4.48 7.73
C ILE A 64 -6.65 3.98 8.29
N VAL A 65 -5.52 4.38 7.70
CA VAL A 65 -4.18 3.96 8.16
C VAL A 65 -3.91 4.47 9.57
N LYS A 66 -4.19 5.74 9.86
CA LYS A 66 -4.03 6.33 11.20
C LYS A 66 -4.88 5.62 12.24
N LYS A 67 -6.17 5.40 11.97
CA LYS A 67 -7.09 4.66 12.85
C LYS A 67 -6.55 3.26 13.16
N GLN A 68 -6.06 2.56 12.14
CA GLN A 68 -5.54 1.20 12.26
C GLN A 68 -4.20 1.13 13.01
N ARG A 69 -3.36 2.18 12.92
CA ARG A 69 -2.15 2.35 13.75
C ARG A 69 -2.50 2.55 15.23
N THR A 70 -3.45 3.45 15.52
CA THR A 70 -3.93 3.71 16.88
C THR A 70 -4.53 2.46 17.53
N LEU A 71 -5.35 1.70 16.79
CA LEU A 71 -5.92 0.44 17.27
C LEU A 71 -4.88 -0.63 17.64
N ARG A 72 -3.66 -0.52 17.10
CA ARG A 72 -2.54 -1.44 17.37
C ARG A 72 -1.51 -0.86 18.35
N GLY A 73 -1.76 0.32 18.93
CA GLY A 73 -0.85 0.97 19.87
C GLY A 73 0.41 1.57 19.23
N LEU A 74 0.45 1.70 17.91
CA LEU A 74 1.57 2.28 17.17
C LEU A 74 1.28 3.77 16.96
N SER A 75 1.58 4.59 17.97
CA SER A 75 1.43 6.06 17.89
C SER A 75 2.63 6.65 17.16
#